data_AF-A0A8T3T9Q6-F1
#
_entry.id   AF-A0A8T3T9Q6-F1
#
_cell.length_a   1.000
_cell.length_b   1.000
_cell.length_c   1.000
_cell.angle_alpha   90.00
_cell.angle_beta   90.00
_cell.angle_gamma   90.00
#
_symmetry.space_group_name_H-M   'P 1'
#
loop_
_entity.id
_entity.type
_entity.pdbx_description
1 polymer ?
#
loop_
_entity_poly.entity_id
_entity_poly.type
_entity_poly.pdbx_seq_one_letter_code
_entity_poly.pdbx_strand_id
1 'polypeptide(L)'
;MPMPLILDVDTGIDDSLALLYASASPDAELVAVTCVSGNVEARQVAENTLAVLELGGRADVEVALGREVPLVRRLRTGPETHGPRGLGYAELPAASGEISDRHAADLFVAEARRRPGEVTLVTLGPLTNLALAVLREPELPRLLRRLVMMGGSYRSAGNTAPTTEWNIAVDPDAAAVVFEAFGRPDLPARPLALGLDVTETAKFAPEHLAALAERAGSRADGTVTGPANVNA
;
A
#
# COMPACT_ATOMS: atom_id res chain seq x y z
N MET A 1 -18.99 9.68 -11.87
CA MET A 1 -17.59 9.82 -12.32
C MET A 1 -16.75 8.97 -11.40
N PRO A 2 -15.72 8.26 -11.92
CA PRO A 2 -14.82 7.47 -11.10
C PRO A 2 -14.10 8.36 -10.08
N MET A 3 -13.74 7.79 -8.93
CA MET A 3 -13.10 8.48 -7.83
C MET A 3 -11.59 8.58 -8.08
N PRO A 4 -10.99 9.80 -8.09
CA PRO A 4 -9.54 9.95 -8.17
C PRO A 4 -8.86 9.34 -6.95
N LEU A 5 -7.99 8.36 -7.20
CA LEU A 5 -7.32 7.56 -6.19
C LEU A 5 -5.81 7.63 -6.37
N ILE A 6 -5.10 7.84 -5.27
CA ILE A 6 -3.66 7.58 -5.19
C ILE A 6 -3.45 6.48 -4.17
N LEU A 7 -2.65 5.47 -4.52
CA LEU A 7 -2.25 4.39 -3.62
C LEU A 7 -0.80 4.60 -3.19
N ASP A 8 -0.53 4.60 -1.90
CA ASP A 8 0.83 4.56 -1.33
C ASP A 8 1.09 3.17 -0.77
N VAL A 9 1.98 2.43 -1.41
CA VAL A 9 2.13 0.98 -1.24
C VAL A 9 3.54 0.59 -0.86
N ASP A 10 3.68 -0.49 -0.10
CA ASP A 10 4.93 -1.21 0.12
C ASP A 10 4.87 -2.60 -0.54
N THR A 11 4.41 -2.59 -1.79
CA THR A 11 3.97 -3.74 -2.61
C THR A 11 4.45 -5.11 -2.16
N GLY A 12 3.64 -5.67 -1.28
CA GLY A 12 3.59 -7.06 -0.88
C GLY A 12 2.57 -7.88 -1.69
N ILE A 13 2.29 -9.10 -1.20
CA ILE A 13 1.27 -10.00 -1.76
C ILE A 13 -0.11 -9.34 -1.77
N ASP A 14 -0.50 -8.70 -0.67
CA ASP A 14 -1.80 -8.07 -0.47
C ASP A 14 -1.93 -6.70 -1.18
N ASP A 15 -0.90 -5.85 -1.16
CA ASP A 15 -0.87 -4.65 -2.01
C ASP A 15 -1.04 -4.99 -3.49
N SER A 16 -0.47 -6.11 -3.94
CA SER A 16 -0.62 -6.56 -5.32
C SER A 16 -2.06 -6.86 -5.66
N LEU A 17 -2.81 -7.48 -4.73
CA LEU A 17 -4.25 -7.69 -4.88
C LEU A 17 -5.01 -6.37 -4.88
N ALA A 18 -4.63 -5.41 -4.03
CA ALA A 18 -5.25 -4.09 -3.99
C ALA A 18 -5.03 -3.30 -5.30
N LEU A 19 -3.82 -3.35 -5.86
CA LEU A 19 -3.47 -2.74 -7.14
C LEU A 19 -4.28 -3.35 -8.29
N LEU A 20 -4.35 -4.68 -8.36
CA LEU A 20 -5.15 -5.38 -9.37
C LEU A 20 -6.66 -5.07 -9.22
N TYR A 21 -7.15 -5.01 -7.98
CA TYR A 21 -8.54 -4.66 -7.71
C TYR A 21 -8.87 -3.22 -8.13
N ALA A 22 -8.00 -2.26 -7.79
CA ALA A 22 -8.16 -0.87 -8.20
C ALA A 22 -8.09 -0.73 -9.73
N SER A 23 -7.18 -1.46 -10.38
CA SER A 23 -7.02 -1.49 -11.84
C SER A 23 -8.25 -2.01 -12.58
N ALA A 24 -8.95 -2.99 -11.99
CA ALA A 24 -10.15 -3.58 -12.57
C ALA A 24 -11.45 -2.85 -12.18
N SER A 25 -11.40 -1.88 -11.26
CA SER A 25 -12.59 -1.21 -10.72
C SER A 25 -13.03 -0.04 -11.61
N PRO A 26 -14.26 -0.04 -12.16
CA PRO A 26 -14.78 1.09 -12.94
C PRO A 26 -15.07 2.33 -12.08
N ASP A 27 -15.09 2.16 -10.75
CA ASP A 27 -15.34 3.24 -9.80
C ASP A 27 -14.06 3.99 -9.40
N ALA A 28 -12.88 3.50 -9.79
CA ALA A 28 -11.59 4.09 -9.46
C ALA A 28 -10.93 4.73 -10.70
N GLU A 29 -10.50 5.99 -10.55
CA GLU A 29 -9.51 6.59 -11.44
C GLU A 29 -8.18 6.52 -10.70
N LEU A 30 -7.36 5.51 -10.99
CA LEU A 30 -6.03 5.38 -10.40
C LEU A 30 -5.11 6.45 -10.99
N VAL A 31 -4.95 7.55 -10.26
CA VAL A 31 -4.20 8.75 -10.70
C VAL A 31 -2.70 8.48 -10.70
N ALA A 32 -2.21 7.83 -9.65
CA ALA A 32 -0.82 7.47 -9.47
C ALA A 32 -0.68 6.41 -8.38
N VAL A 33 0.48 5.76 -8.34
CA VAL A 33 0.91 4.91 -7.24
C VAL A 33 2.26 5.40 -6.72
N THR A 34 2.43 5.44 -5.41
CA THR A 34 3.68 5.80 -4.77
C THR A 34 4.20 4.65 -3.94
N CYS A 35 5.53 4.54 -3.86
CA CYS A 35 6.19 3.40 -3.27
C CYS A 35 6.94 3.81 -2.00
N VAL A 36 6.74 3.06 -0.92
CA VAL A 36 7.44 3.23 0.36
C VAL A 36 8.08 1.89 0.76
N SER A 37 9.16 1.94 1.54
CA SER A 37 9.75 0.72 2.12
C SER A 37 8.87 0.17 3.24
N GLY A 38 8.73 -1.15 3.33
CA GLY A 38 7.96 -1.83 4.36
C GLY A 38 8.14 -3.33 4.23
N ASN A 39 7.24 -4.03 3.55
CA ASN A 39 7.35 -5.47 3.27
C ASN A 39 8.70 -5.84 2.65
N VAL A 40 9.18 -5.04 1.69
CA VAL A 40 10.55 -5.10 1.12
C VAL A 40 11.12 -3.69 0.95
N GLU A 41 12.36 -3.60 0.46
CA GLU A 41 13.04 -2.33 0.17
C GLU A 41 12.29 -1.53 -0.90
N ALA A 42 12.26 -0.20 -0.75
CA ALA A 42 11.41 0.67 -1.57
C ALA A 42 11.64 0.55 -3.09
N ARG A 43 12.88 0.27 -3.52
CA ARG A 43 13.18 0.04 -4.95
C ARG A 43 12.56 -1.27 -5.46
N GLN A 44 12.63 -2.35 -4.67
CA GLN A 44 11.97 -3.60 -5.02
C GLN A 44 10.44 -3.42 -5.01
N VAL A 45 9.90 -2.64 -4.08
CA VAL A 45 8.49 -2.24 -4.09
C VAL A 45 8.11 -1.56 -5.41
N ALA A 46 8.90 -0.59 -5.88
CA ALA A 46 8.61 0.13 -7.12
C ALA A 46 8.64 -0.79 -8.35
N GLU A 47 9.63 -1.69 -8.42
CA GLU A 47 9.68 -2.72 -9.48
C GLU A 47 8.45 -3.63 -9.45
N ASN A 48 8.05 -4.10 -8.26
CA ASN A 48 6.86 -4.94 -8.09
C ASN A 48 5.60 -4.18 -8.50
N THR A 49 5.48 -2.92 -8.08
CA THR A 49 4.35 -2.05 -8.40
C THR A 49 4.18 -1.92 -9.91
N LEU A 50 5.26 -1.60 -10.63
CA LEU A 50 5.25 -1.49 -12.08
C LEU A 50 4.82 -2.81 -12.74
N ALA A 51 5.39 -3.94 -12.29
CA ALA A 51 5.07 -5.26 -12.86
C ALA A 51 3.60 -5.66 -12.63
N VAL A 52 3.07 -5.39 -11.43
CA VAL A 52 1.67 -5.67 -11.09
C VAL A 52 0.70 -4.77 -11.86
N LEU A 53 1.02 -3.47 -12.01
CA LEU A 53 0.20 -2.56 -12.81
C LEU A 53 0.20 -2.94 -14.28
N GLU A 54 1.34 -3.32 -14.85
CA GLU A 54 1.43 -3.79 -16.24
C GLU A 54 0.64 -5.09 -16.45
N LEU A 55 0.72 -6.04 -15.51
CA LEU A 55 -0.14 -7.23 -15.49
C LEU A 55 -1.63 -6.87 -15.45
N GLY A 56 -1.99 -5.84 -14.68
CA GLY A 56 -3.35 -5.30 -14.59
C GLY A 56 -3.79 -4.47 -15.80
N GLY A 57 -2.95 -4.33 -16.84
CA GLY A 57 -3.24 -3.52 -18.03
C GLY A 57 -3.22 -2.01 -17.76
N ARG A 58 -2.51 -1.57 -16.71
CA ARG A 58 -2.43 -0.19 -16.24
C ARG A 58 -1.00 0.37 -16.26
N ALA A 59 -0.23 0.01 -17.29
CA ALA A 59 1.11 0.58 -17.53
C ALA A 59 1.09 2.10 -17.80
N ASP A 60 -0.09 2.70 -17.98
CA ASP A 60 -0.28 4.16 -18.07
C ASP A 60 -0.21 4.88 -16.71
N VAL A 61 -0.32 4.15 -15.60
CA VAL A 61 -0.33 4.74 -14.26
C VAL A 61 1.09 5.07 -13.82
N GLU A 62 1.30 6.31 -13.41
CA GLU A 62 2.60 6.76 -12.93
C GLU A 62 2.96 6.13 -11.57
N VAL A 63 4.18 5.60 -11.46
CA VAL A 63 4.74 5.04 -10.24
C VAL A 63 5.90 5.91 -9.76
N ALA A 64 5.79 6.48 -8.55
CA ALA A 64 6.82 7.34 -7.98
C ALA A 64 7.45 6.73 -6.73
N LEU A 65 8.79 6.68 -6.72
CA LEU A 65 9.54 6.22 -5.55
C LEU A 65 9.54 7.30 -4.47
N GLY A 66 9.28 6.87 -3.24
CA GLY A 66 9.33 7.71 -2.06
C GLY A 66 10.64 7.61 -1.30
N ARG A 67 10.57 7.88 0.00
CA ARG A 67 11.74 7.74 0.87
C ARG A 67 12.05 6.26 1.06
N GLU A 68 13.31 5.88 0.84
CA GLU A 68 13.72 4.47 0.85
C GLU A 68 13.86 3.85 2.25
N VAL A 69 13.81 4.67 3.32
CA VAL A 69 13.94 4.23 4.72
C VAL A 69 13.04 5.04 5.66
N PRO A 70 12.66 4.52 6.84
CA PRO A 70 11.87 5.25 7.83
C PRO A 70 12.48 6.60 8.24
N LEU A 71 11.68 7.48 8.85
CA LEU A 71 12.10 8.84 9.21
C LEU A 71 13.30 8.86 10.16
N VAL A 72 13.24 8.05 11.20
CA VAL A 72 14.22 8.02 12.30
C VAL A 72 14.82 6.62 12.49
N ARG A 73 13.99 5.59 12.35
CA ARG A 73 14.38 4.21 12.65
C ARG A 73 15.13 3.57 11.49
N ARG A 74 15.85 2.50 11.80
CA ARG A 74 16.38 1.60 10.78
C ARG A 74 15.22 0.84 10.13
N LEU A 75 15.26 0.70 8.81
CA LEU A 75 14.30 -0.11 8.06
C LEU A 75 14.30 -1.55 8.58
N ARG A 76 13.08 -2.09 8.74
CA ARG A 76 12.79 -3.51 8.93
C ARG A 76 11.90 -3.95 7.78
N THR A 77 12.21 -5.10 7.20
CA THR A 77 11.43 -5.72 6.12
C THR A 77 10.80 -7.04 6.60
N GLY A 78 9.79 -7.53 5.86
CA GLY A 78 8.99 -8.72 6.21
C GLY A 78 9.11 -9.89 5.22
N PRO A 79 10.34 -10.34 4.86
CA PRO A 79 10.53 -11.42 3.87
C PRO A 79 9.95 -12.77 4.33
N GLU A 80 9.71 -12.97 5.63
CA GLU A 80 9.06 -14.15 6.19
C GLU A 80 7.60 -14.30 5.76
N THR A 81 6.93 -13.19 5.45
CA THR A 81 5.53 -13.17 5.02
C THR A 81 5.43 -12.93 3.52
N HIS A 82 6.24 -12.01 2.99
CA HIS A 82 6.12 -11.55 1.59
C HIS A 82 7.15 -12.20 0.65
N GLY A 83 8.00 -13.08 1.15
CA GLY A 83 9.06 -13.71 0.36
C GLY A 83 10.21 -12.76 0.04
N PRO A 84 11.28 -13.26 -0.61
CA PRO A 84 12.52 -12.52 -0.80
C PRO A 84 12.39 -11.29 -1.72
N ARG A 85 11.34 -11.25 -2.55
CA ARG A 85 11.06 -10.15 -3.46
C ARG A 85 9.75 -9.42 -3.17
N GLY A 86 9.02 -9.76 -2.11
CA GLY A 86 7.77 -9.10 -1.74
C GLY A 86 6.50 -9.68 -2.38
N LEU A 87 6.62 -10.49 -3.44
CA LEU A 87 5.50 -11.10 -4.17
C LEU A 87 5.30 -12.59 -3.85
N GLY A 88 5.72 -13.03 -2.66
CA GLY A 88 5.77 -14.45 -2.31
C GLY A 88 6.68 -15.22 -3.26
N TYR A 89 6.09 -16.14 -4.01
CA TYR A 89 6.78 -16.95 -5.02
C TYR A 89 6.35 -16.63 -6.46
N ALA A 90 5.56 -15.56 -6.66
CA ALA A 90 5.16 -15.15 -7.99
C ALA A 90 6.37 -14.59 -8.76
N GLU A 91 6.54 -15.06 -9.99
CA GLU A 91 7.53 -14.53 -10.93
C GLU A 91 6.79 -13.72 -12.00
N LEU A 92 6.95 -12.40 -11.95
CA LEU A 92 6.42 -11.49 -12.96
C LEU A 92 7.54 -11.11 -13.94
N PRO A 93 7.22 -10.90 -15.23
CA PRO A 93 8.14 -10.25 -16.15
C PRO A 93 8.59 -8.89 -15.58
N ALA A 94 9.82 -8.49 -15.90
CA ALA A 94 10.25 -7.13 -15.64
C ALA A 94 9.32 -6.17 -16.39
N ALA A 95 8.82 -5.15 -15.70
CA ALA A 95 7.97 -4.15 -16.30
C ALA A 95 8.74 -3.35 -17.36
N SER A 96 8.02 -2.91 -18.39
CA SER A 96 8.54 -2.02 -19.42
C SER A 96 8.52 -0.54 -19.01
N GLY A 97 7.73 -0.20 -17.98
CA GLY A 97 7.64 1.14 -17.42
C GLY A 97 8.85 1.56 -16.58
N GLU A 98 9.01 2.87 -16.41
CA GLU A 98 10.07 3.47 -15.60
C GLU A 98 9.51 4.08 -14.32
N ILE A 99 10.32 4.07 -13.26
CA ILE A 99 10.02 4.80 -12.03
C ILE A 99 10.07 6.30 -12.35
N SER A 100 9.05 7.04 -11.96
CA SER A 100 8.97 8.49 -12.14
C SER A 100 10.15 9.21 -11.49
N ASP A 101 10.64 10.25 -12.16
CA ASP A 101 11.61 11.20 -11.61
C ASP A 101 11.04 12.03 -10.46
N ARG A 102 9.71 12.05 -10.29
CA ARG A 102 9.05 12.73 -9.16
C ARG A 102 9.20 11.89 -7.90
N HIS A 103 9.53 12.54 -6.79
CA HIS A 103 9.48 11.90 -5.47
C HIS A 103 8.01 11.74 -5.02
N ALA A 104 7.66 10.59 -4.42
CA ALA A 104 6.29 10.27 -3.98
C ALA A 104 5.58 11.41 -3.23
N ALA A 105 6.24 11.99 -2.23
CA ALA A 105 5.67 13.09 -1.45
C ALA A 105 5.40 14.36 -2.27
N ASP A 106 6.19 14.66 -3.32
CA ASP A 106 5.91 15.79 -4.22
C ASP A 106 4.75 15.48 -5.15
N LEU A 107 4.63 14.22 -5.60
CA LEU A 107 3.50 13.77 -6.39
C LEU A 107 2.19 13.95 -5.62
N PHE A 108 2.13 13.54 -4.35
CA PHE A 108 0.94 13.76 -3.50
C PHE A 108 0.51 15.21 -3.46
N VAL A 109 1.45 16.10 -3.15
CA VAL A 109 1.18 17.53 -3.00
C VAL A 109 0.73 18.13 -4.33
N ALA A 110 1.39 17.75 -5.43
CA ALA A 110 1.03 18.22 -6.76
C ALA A 110 -0.38 17.79 -7.15
N GLU A 111 -0.73 16.52 -6.96
CA GLU A 111 -2.06 16.00 -7.33
C GLU A 111 -3.18 16.55 -6.43
N ALA A 112 -2.93 16.65 -5.12
CA ALA A 112 -3.89 17.25 -4.19
C ALA A 112 -4.15 18.72 -4.48
N ARG A 113 -3.12 19.49 -4.88
CA ARG A 113 -3.27 20.90 -5.31
C ARG A 113 -3.95 21.02 -6.67
N ARG A 114 -3.71 20.07 -7.59
CA ARG A 114 -4.32 20.05 -8.92
C ARG A 114 -5.83 19.78 -8.86
N ARG A 115 -6.26 18.95 -7.89
CA ARG A 115 -7.66 18.53 -7.73
C ARG A 115 -8.11 18.63 -6.25
N PRO A 116 -8.19 19.86 -5.70
CA PRO A 116 -8.45 20.05 -4.27
C PRO A 116 -9.84 19.55 -3.89
N GLY A 117 -9.91 18.71 -2.86
CA GLY A 117 -11.12 18.10 -2.34
C GLY A 117 -11.62 16.89 -3.15
N GLU A 118 -10.89 16.45 -4.18
CA GLU A 118 -11.31 15.34 -5.05
C GLU A 118 -10.52 14.05 -4.82
N VAL A 119 -9.20 14.17 -4.58
CA VAL A 119 -8.31 13.01 -4.45
C VAL A 119 -8.53 12.27 -3.14
N THR A 120 -8.77 10.97 -3.22
CA THR A 120 -8.67 10.06 -2.08
C THR A 120 -7.27 9.45 -2.06
N LEU A 121 -6.56 9.62 -0.95
CA LEU A 121 -5.28 8.95 -0.72
C LEU A 121 -5.53 7.68 0.10
N VAL A 122 -5.02 6.55 -0.38
CA VAL A 122 -5.04 5.27 0.33
C VAL A 122 -3.61 4.86 0.64
N THR A 123 -3.26 4.74 1.91
CA THR A 123 -1.95 4.25 2.34
C THR A 123 -2.07 2.79 2.80
N LEU A 124 -1.34 1.91 2.13
CA LEU A 124 -1.30 0.47 2.39
C LEU A 124 0.01 0.03 3.05
N GLY A 125 1.05 0.88 3.01
CA GLY A 125 2.32 0.68 3.71
C GLY A 125 2.59 1.69 4.82
N PRO A 126 3.84 1.74 5.33
CA PRO A 126 4.27 2.71 6.34
C PRO A 126 4.06 4.17 5.90
N LEU A 127 3.65 5.02 6.84
CA LEU A 127 3.19 6.40 6.55
C LEU A 127 4.30 7.40 6.20
N THR A 128 5.52 6.94 5.88
CA THR A 128 6.71 7.77 5.69
C THR A 128 6.54 8.78 4.56
N ASN A 129 5.99 8.37 3.41
CA ASN A 129 5.76 9.28 2.29
C ASN A 129 4.72 10.35 2.62
N LEU A 130 3.62 9.95 3.28
CA LEU A 130 2.58 10.88 3.70
C LEU A 130 3.09 11.87 4.76
N ALA A 131 3.89 11.43 5.72
CA ALA A 131 4.52 12.31 6.70
C ALA A 131 5.40 13.37 6.01
N LEU A 132 6.21 12.97 5.04
CA LEU A 132 7.01 13.92 4.26
C LEU A 132 6.15 14.89 3.46
N ALA A 133 5.05 14.42 2.87
CA ALA A 133 4.13 15.28 2.13
C ALA A 133 3.43 16.30 3.04
N VAL A 134 3.05 15.90 4.25
CA VAL A 134 2.52 16.81 5.28
C VAL A 134 3.56 17.85 5.70
N LEU A 135 4.83 17.44 5.87
CA LEU A 135 5.90 18.38 6.22
C LEU A 135 6.18 19.39 5.09
N ARG A 136 5.98 18.99 3.84
CA ARG A 136 6.09 19.88 2.66
C ARG A 136 4.87 20.77 2.48
N GLU A 137 3.68 20.24 2.76
CA GLU A 137 2.38 20.89 2.62
C GLU A 137 1.52 20.64 3.87
N PRO A 138 1.62 21.49 4.90
CA PRO A 138 0.86 21.33 6.13
C PRO A 138 -0.66 21.37 5.95
N GLU A 139 -1.16 21.96 4.86
CA GLU A 139 -2.58 22.01 4.54
C GLU A 139 -3.06 20.82 3.67
N LEU A 140 -2.19 19.84 3.40
CA LEU A 140 -2.52 18.62 2.66
C LEU A 140 -3.80 17.93 3.19
N PRO A 141 -4.04 17.82 4.52
CA PRO A 141 -5.27 17.23 5.03
C PRO A 141 -6.56 17.95 4.58
N ARG A 142 -6.49 19.23 4.21
CA ARG A 142 -7.64 19.98 3.66
C ARG A 142 -7.77 19.85 2.15
N LEU A 143 -6.68 19.57 1.45
CA LEU A 143 -6.64 19.41 0.00
C LEU A 143 -7.12 18.04 -0.45
N LEU A 144 -7.00 17.01 0.39
CA LEU A 144 -7.51 15.68 0.09
C LEU A 144 -9.02 15.61 0.33
N ARG A 145 -9.72 14.86 -0.53
CA ARG A 145 -11.12 14.45 -0.26
C ARG A 145 -11.20 13.62 1.00
N ARG A 146 -10.26 12.67 1.14
CA ARG A 146 -10.19 11.71 2.24
C ARG A 146 -8.82 11.04 2.29
N LEU A 147 -8.38 10.72 3.50
CA LEU A 147 -7.34 9.73 3.77
C LEU A 147 -8.00 8.43 4.21
N VAL A 148 -7.62 7.31 3.58
CA VAL A 148 -7.92 5.95 4.03
C VAL A 148 -6.58 5.28 4.31
N MET A 149 -6.40 4.72 5.49
CA MET A 149 -5.14 4.07 5.86
C MET A 149 -5.40 2.65 6.34
N MET A 150 -4.66 1.69 5.77
CA MET A 150 -4.49 0.38 6.40
C MET A 150 -3.39 0.53 7.46
N GLY A 151 -3.76 0.31 8.72
CA GLY A 151 -2.78 0.37 9.80
C GLY A 151 -3.39 0.57 11.18
N GLY A 152 -2.65 0.09 12.16
CA GLY A 152 -3.04 0.13 13.57
C GLY A 152 -3.84 -1.09 14.04
N SER A 153 -4.01 -1.17 15.35
CA SER A 153 -4.79 -2.21 16.03
C SER A 153 -5.54 -1.52 17.18
N TYR A 154 -6.87 -1.41 17.06
CA TYR A 154 -7.68 -0.59 17.97
C TYR A 154 -8.48 -1.46 18.95
N ARG A 155 -8.91 -2.64 18.49
CA ARG A 155 -9.74 -3.58 19.26
C ARG A 155 -9.31 -5.04 19.08
N SER A 156 -8.07 -5.25 18.67
CA SER A 156 -7.47 -6.56 18.47
C SER A 156 -6.04 -6.59 19.04
N ALA A 157 -5.37 -7.74 18.93
CA ALA A 157 -3.94 -7.81 19.15
C ALA A 157 -3.19 -7.16 17.97
N GLY A 158 -1.93 -6.79 18.18
CA GLY A 158 -1.02 -6.43 17.09
C GLY A 158 -0.41 -7.67 16.42
N ASN A 159 0.05 -7.50 15.18
CA ASN A 159 0.73 -8.55 14.40
C ASN A 159 2.27 -8.46 14.45
N THR A 160 2.82 -7.35 14.95
CA THR A 160 4.28 -7.13 15.08
C THR A 160 4.75 -7.20 16.53
N ALA A 161 3.95 -6.62 17.42
CA ALA A 161 4.08 -6.73 18.87
C ALA A 161 2.66 -6.85 19.45
N PRO A 162 2.47 -7.21 20.74
CA PRO A 162 1.14 -7.49 21.30
C PRO A 162 0.09 -6.40 21.04
N THR A 163 0.50 -5.13 20.89
CA THR A 163 -0.37 -3.98 20.64
C THR A 163 0.08 -3.14 19.45
N THR A 164 0.91 -3.67 18.55
CA THR A 164 1.48 -2.89 17.43
C THR A 164 1.30 -3.63 16.11
N GLU A 165 0.72 -2.91 15.16
CA GLU A 165 0.54 -3.33 13.78
C GLU A 165 1.78 -2.95 12.94
N TRP A 166 2.07 -3.73 11.90
CA TRP A 166 3.25 -3.66 11.02
C TRP A 166 3.55 -2.27 10.45
N ASN A 167 2.61 -1.67 9.71
CA ASN A 167 2.83 -0.39 9.04
C ASN A 167 3.17 0.72 10.05
N ILE A 168 2.49 0.72 11.19
CA ILE A 168 2.80 1.65 12.29
C ILE A 168 4.14 1.31 12.96
N ALA A 169 4.50 0.03 13.06
CA ALA A 169 5.76 -0.39 13.69
C ALA A 169 7.01 -0.02 12.88
N VAL A 170 6.91 -0.05 11.54
CA VAL A 170 8.02 0.27 10.63
C VAL A 170 8.44 1.72 10.75
N ASP A 171 7.49 2.66 10.77
CA ASP A 171 7.77 4.09 10.93
C ASP A 171 6.73 4.82 11.81
N PRO A 172 6.79 4.64 13.14
CA PRO A 172 5.86 5.31 14.05
C PRO A 172 6.15 6.80 14.20
N ASP A 173 7.37 7.25 13.89
CA ASP A 173 7.72 8.67 13.86
C ASP A 173 6.95 9.36 12.71
N ALA A 174 6.86 8.72 11.54
CA ALA A 174 5.98 9.17 10.47
C ALA A 174 4.50 9.09 10.86
N ALA A 175 4.07 7.98 11.48
CA ALA A 175 2.69 7.84 11.94
C ALA A 175 2.28 8.95 12.91
N ALA A 176 3.16 9.35 13.84
CA ALA A 176 2.92 10.45 14.76
C ALA A 176 2.66 11.77 14.02
N VAL A 177 3.49 12.11 13.03
CA VAL A 177 3.31 13.31 12.18
C VAL A 177 1.96 13.28 11.46
N VAL A 178 1.60 12.13 10.85
CA VAL A 178 0.34 12.00 10.13
C VAL A 178 -0.85 12.10 11.08
N PHE A 179 -0.82 11.44 12.23
CA PHE A 179 -1.91 11.48 13.21
C PHE A 179 -2.11 12.87 13.79
N GLU A 180 -1.05 13.63 14.03
CA GLU A 180 -1.14 15.02 14.47
C GLU A 180 -1.80 15.89 13.38
N ALA A 181 -1.34 15.77 12.13
CA ALA A 181 -1.83 16.61 11.04
C ALA A 181 -3.27 16.29 10.61
N PHE A 182 -3.62 15.00 10.55
CA PHE A 182 -4.93 14.51 10.12
C PHE A 182 -5.93 14.30 11.27
N GLY A 183 -5.47 14.41 12.53
CA GLY A 183 -6.31 14.35 13.72
C GLY A 183 -6.93 15.69 14.12
N ARG A 184 -6.63 16.78 13.39
CA ARG A 184 -7.13 18.12 13.70
C ARG A 184 -8.67 18.16 13.62
N PRO A 185 -9.36 18.78 14.60
CA PRO A 185 -10.83 18.76 14.69
C PRO A 185 -11.54 19.63 13.63
N ASP A 186 -10.83 20.56 13.00
CA ASP A 186 -11.32 21.52 12.02
C ASP A 186 -11.23 21.02 10.57
N LEU A 187 -10.78 19.78 10.34
CA LEU A 187 -10.69 19.19 9.02
C LEU A 187 -12.06 18.85 8.42
N PRO A 188 -12.21 18.97 7.09
CA PRO A 188 -13.50 18.74 6.42
C PRO A 188 -13.92 17.26 6.44
N ALA A 189 -12.96 16.35 6.55
CA ALA A 189 -13.19 14.91 6.61
C ALA A 189 -12.24 14.26 7.61
N ARG A 190 -12.75 13.31 8.38
CA ARG A 190 -11.92 12.46 9.24
C ARG A 190 -11.24 11.37 8.40
N PRO A 191 -10.00 10.98 8.72
CA PRO A 191 -9.39 9.79 8.15
C PRO A 191 -10.20 8.52 8.47
N LEU A 192 -10.14 7.56 7.56
CA LEU A 192 -10.62 6.20 7.81
C LEU A 192 -9.43 5.31 8.12
N ALA A 193 -9.37 4.82 9.36
CA ALA A 193 -8.40 3.84 9.78
C ALA A 193 -8.98 2.43 9.64
N LEU A 194 -8.33 1.59 8.84
CA LEU A 194 -8.65 0.18 8.67
C LEU A 194 -7.55 -0.62 9.38
N GLY A 195 -7.70 -0.76 10.69
CA GLY A 195 -6.78 -1.53 11.52
C GLY A 195 -7.06 -3.04 11.47
N LEU A 196 -6.24 -3.81 12.19
CA LEU A 196 -6.35 -5.27 12.28
C LEU A 196 -7.73 -5.76 12.74
N ASP A 197 -8.40 -5.01 13.62
CA ASP A 197 -9.77 -5.31 14.06
C ASP A 197 -10.81 -5.31 12.94
N VAL A 198 -10.50 -4.68 11.80
CA VAL A 198 -11.29 -4.74 10.58
C VAL A 198 -10.69 -5.73 9.59
N THR A 199 -9.40 -5.63 9.29
CA THR A 199 -8.79 -6.40 8.19
C THR A 199 -8.74 -7.90 8.47
N GLU A 200 -8.60 -8.34 9.73
CA GLU A 200 -8.62 -9.77 10.07
C GLU A 200 -10.02 -10.42 9.93
N THR A 201 -11.06 -9.61 9.73
CA THR A 201 -12.40 -10.10 9.40
C THR A 201 -12.59 -10.33 7.89
N ALA A 202 -11.76 -9.69 7.05
CA ALA A 202 -11.78 -9.82 5.60
C ALA A 202 -10.90 -11.00 5.15
N LYS A 203 -11.43 -12.22 5.28
CA LYS A 203 -10.66 -13.45 5.03
C LYS A 203 -10.70 -13.90 3.57
N PHE A 204 -9.52 -14.21 3.03
CA PHE A 204 -9.37 -14.86 1.74
C PHE A 204 -9.15 -16.37 1.93
N ALA A 205 -10.19 -17.17 1.70
CA ALA A 205 -10.18 -18.61 1.93
C ALA A 205 -9.73 -19.39 0.66
N PRO A 206 -9.25 -20.64 0.79
CA PRO A 206 -8.84 -21.46 -0.36
C PRO A 206 -9.91 -21.58 -1.46
N GLU A 207 -11.20 -21.60 -1.08
CA GLU A 207 -12.32 -21.66 -2.01
C GLU A 207 -12.43 -20.40 -2.88
N HIS A 208 -12.08 -19.23 -2.33
CA HIS A 208 -12.02 -17.98 -3.11
C HIS A 208 -10.90 -18.04 -4.15
N LEU A 209 -9.74 -18.57 -3.79
CA LEU A 209 -8.62 -18.77 -4.72
C LEU A 209 -9.01 -19.74 -5.84
N ALA A 210 -9.63 -20.87 -5.50
CA ALA A 210 -10.10 -21.85 -6.47
C ALA A 210 -11.11 -21.24 -7.46
N ALA A 211 -12.06 -20.45 -6.95
CA ALA A 211 -13.05 -19.77 -7.78
C ALA A 211 -12.43 -18.72 -8.72
N LEU A 212 -11.42 -17.96 -8.26
CA LEU A 212 -10.68 -17.04 -9.11
C LEU A 212 -9.89 -17.78 -10.20
N ALA A 213 -9.20 -18.87 -9.84
CA ALA A 213 -8.44 -19.67 -10.78
C ALA A 213 -9.34 -20.26 -11.88
N GLU A 214 -10.49 -20.84 -11.51
CA GLU A 214 -11.47 -21.37 -12.47
C GLU A 214 -11.94 -20.30 -13.45
N ARG A 215 -12.31 -19.11 -12.95
CA ARG A 215 -12.73 -17.98 -13.78
C ARG A 215 -11.63 -17.48 -14.71
N ALA A 216 -10.38 -17.52 -14.27
CA ALA A 216 -9.22 -17.16 -15.07
C ALA A 216 -8.82 -18.26 -16.08
N GLY A 217 -9.51 -19.41 -16.11
CA GLY A 217 -9.11 -20.56 -16.93
C GLY A 217 -7.79 -21.20 -16.45
N SER A 218 -7.42 -20.98 -15.20
CA SER A 218 -6.23 -21.51 -14.54
C SER A 218 -6.59 -22.61 -13.53
N ARG A 219 -5.58 -23.21 -12.90
CA ARG A 219 -5.75 -24.14 -11.77
C ARG A 219 -5.06 -23.53 -10.56
N ALA A 220 -5.72 -23.58 -9.40
CA ALA A 220 -5.06 -23.32 -8.14
C ALA A 220 -4.16 -24.53 -7.84
N ASP A 221 -2.91 -24.48 -8.27
CA ASP A 221 -1.94 -25.48 -7.87
C ASP A 221 -1.45 -25.14 -6.46
N GLY A 222 -2.07 -25.76 -5.45
CA GLY A 222 -1.59 -25.71 -4.06
C GLY A 222 -0.21 -26.36 -3.85
N THR A 223 0.62 -26.48 -4.89
CA THR A 223 1.96 -27.03 -4.84
C THR A 223 2.93 -26.01 -4.26
N VAL A 224 3.03 -25.97 -2.93
CA VAL A 224 4.26 -25.58 -2.27
C VAL A 224 5.31 -26.65 -2.61
N THR A 225 6.20 -26.38 -3.55
CA THR A 225 7.34 -27.25 -3.87
C THR A 225 8.44 -27.06 -2.81
N GLY A 226 8.23 -27.60 -1.62
CA GLY A 226 9.21 -27.64 -0.54
C GLY A 226 8.72 -28.55 0.58
N PRO A 227 9.61 -29.26 1.30
CA PRO A 227 9.16 -30.20 2.31
C PRO A 227 8.39 -29.44 3.39
N ALA A 228 7.14 -29.82 3.59
CA ALA A 228 6.39 -29.49 4.77
C ALA A 228 7.15 -30.03 5.99
N ASN A 229 7.91 -29.16 6.67
CA ASN A 229 8.30 -29.41 8.05
C ASN A 229 7.05 -29.25 8.91
N VAL A 230 6.24 -30.30 8.91
CA VAL A 230 5.39 -30.63 10.03
C VAL A 230 6.35 -31.16 11.10
N ASN A 231 6.51 -30.37 12.18
CA ASN A 231 7.30 -30.61 13.41
C ASN A 231 8.56 -29.73 13.58
N ALA A 232 8.36 -28.52 14.13
CA ALA A 232 9.07 -28.01 15.32
C ALA A 232 8.28 -26.84 15.92
#